data_AF-A0A958UXI1-F1
#
_entry.id   AF-A0A958UXI1-F1
#
_cell.length_a   1.000
_cell.length_b   1.000
_cell.length_c   1.000
_cell.angle_alpha   90.00
_cell.angle_beta   90.00
_cell.angle_gamma   90.00
#
_symmetry.space_group_name_H-M   'P 1'
#
loop_
_entity.id
_entity.type
_entity.pdbx_description
1 polymer ?
#
loop_
_entity_poly.entity_id
_entity_poly.type
_entity_poly.pdbx_seq_one_letter_code
_entity_poly.pdbx_strand_id
1 'polypeptide(L)'
;MSLKLRELTVHIDPENYEDILKKLGNVDFTDHDTVNKIITDITAHSSENEAKKPSFLWKTLKTVMAVNSLIPYLLNKKFEPKIKEPEFISTTKFAFGASAFPLFYSLQSLAVVHFFGMQAGLLYLAASLALALLVVKTK
;
A
#
# COMPACT_ATOMS: atom_id res chain seq x y z
N MET A 1 15.25 5.01 -16.35
CA MET A 1 14.87 5.48 -17.69
C MET A 1 15.76 6.65 -18.08
N SER A 2 16.20 6.78 -19.34
CA SER A 2 17.02 7.92 -19.78
C SER A 2 16.18 9.19 -19.83
N LEU A 3 16.72 10.34 -19.41
CA LEU A 3 16.03 11.64 -19.43
C LEU A 3 15.46 11.99 -20.81
N LYS A 4 16.20 11.61 -21.86
CA LYS A 4 15.82 11.87 -23.26
C LYS A 4 14.60 11.06 -23.72
N LEU A 5 14.35 9.90 -23.12
CA LEU A 5 13.17 9.09 -23.43
C LEU A 5 11.93 9.65 -22.72
N ARG A 6 12.09 10.23 -21.53
CA ARG A 6 11.00 10.91 -20.82
C ARG A 6 10.49 12.14 -21.57
N GLU A 7 11.35 12.83 -22.32
CA GLU A 7 10.92 13.99 -23.15
C GLU A 7 10.11 13.57 -24.36
N LEU A 8 10.45 12.43 -24.99
CA LEU A 8 9.80 11.92 -26.21
C LEU A 8 8.50 11.13 -25.96
N THR A 9 8.16 10.91 -24.69
CA THR A 9 6.96 10.19 -24.30
C THR A 9 6.19 11.00 -23.28
N VAL A 10 4.87 10.84 -23.20
CA VAL A 10 4.10 11.39 -22.09
C VAL A 10 4.46 10.61 -20.83
N HIS A 11 5.35 11.17 -20.01
CA HIS A 11 5.77 10.55 -18.76
C HIS A 11 4.98 11.16 -17.60
N ILE A 12 4.23 10.31 -16.88
CA ILE A 12 3.54 10.69 -15.64
C ILE A 12 4.11 9.85 -14.51
N ASP A 13 4.50 10.49 -13.41
CA ASP A 13 5.02 9.77 -12.26
C ASP A 13 3.93 8.93 -11.59
N PRO A 14 4.24 7.67 -11.24
CA PRO A 14 3.24 6.71 -10.74
C PRO A 14 2.62 7.13 -9.41
N GLU A 15 3.30 7.97 -8.62
CA GLU A 15 2.80 8.44 -7.33
C GLU A 15 1.63 9.42 -7.47
N ASN A 16 1.60 10.21 -8.55
CA ASN A 16 0.60 11.27 -8.78
C ASN A 16 -0.25 11.03 -10.04
N TYR A 17 -0.24 9.80 -10.57
CA TYR A 17 -0.82 9.46 -11.86
C TYR A 17 -2.31 9.85 -11.97
N GLU A 18 -3.11 9.44 -10.97
CA GLU A 18 -4.56 9.71 -10.94
C GLU A 18 -4.89 11.20 -10.82
N ASP A 19 -4.14 11.93 -9.99
CA ASP A 19 -4.35 13.37 -9.77
C ASP A 19 -3.98 14.18 -11.00
N ILE A 20 -2.89 13.81 -11.67
CA ILE A 20 -2.42 14.41 -12.90
C ILE A 20 -3.42 14.10 -14.03
N LEU A 21 -3.81 12.85 -14.24
CA LEU A 21 -4.82 12.48 -15.25
C LEU A 21 -6.15 13.22 -15.07
N LYS A 22 -6.63 13.32 -13.83
CA LYS A 22 -7.86 14.03 -13.52
C LYS A 22 -7.78 15.52 -13.86
N LYS A 23 -6.61 16.14 -13.71
CA LYS A 23 -6.35 17.54 -14.09
C LYS A 23 -6.11 17.72 -15.59
N LEU A 24 -5.51 16.74 -16.27
CA LEU A 24 -5.34 16.78 -17.72
C LEU A 24 -6.67 16.63 -18.47
N GLY A 25 -7.59 15.80 -17.98
CA GLY A 25 -8.85 15.55 -18.67
C GLY A 25 -8.64 14.82 -20.01
N ASN A 26 -9.39 15.22 -21.04
CA ASN A 26 -9.35 14.56 -22.35
C ASN A 26 -8.40 15.31 -23.31
N VAL A 27 -7.11 15.03 -23.19
CA VAL A 27 -6.06 15.55 -24.08
C VAL A 27 -5.65 14.51 -25.12
N ASP A 28 -5.11 14.96 -26.25
CA ASP A 28 -4.50 14.07 -27.23
C ASP A 28 -3.08 13.69 -26.78
N PHE A 29 -2.89 12.44 -26.39
CA PHE A 29 -1.60 11.91 -25.93
C PHE A 29 -0.58 11.70 -27.06
N THR A 30 -0.99 11.88 -28.32
CA THR A 30 -0.09 11.81 -29.49
C THR A 30 0.84 13.03 -29.53
N ASP A 31 0.38 14.18 -29.02
CA ASP A 31 1.18 15.41 -28.90
C ASP A 31 1.90 15.47 -27.54
N HIS A 32 2.97 14.70 -27.44
CA HIS A 32 3.77 14.57 -26.22
C HIS A 32 4.39 15.89 -25.73
N ASP A 33 4.72 16.83 -26.63
CA ASP A 33 5.32 18.12 -26.27
C ASP A 33 4.32 19.01 -25.52
N THR A 34 3.10 19.10 -26.02
CA THR A 34 2.04 19.91 -25.40
C THR A 34 1.61 19.29 -24.08
N VAL A 35 1.46 17.96 -24.04
CA VAL A 35 1.04 17.24 -22.83
C VAL A 35 2.12 17.27 -21.74
N ASN A 36 3.41 17.12 -22.08
CA ASN A 36 4.50 17.19 -21.10
C ASN A 36 4.63 18.60 -20.48
N LYS A 37 4.37 19.67 -21.25
CA LYS A 37 4.31 21.03 -20.70
C LYS A 37 3.18 21.19 -19.69
N ILE A 38 1.98 20.71 -20.03
CA ILE A 38 0.82 20.75 -19.14
C ILE A 38 1.09 19.94 -17.85
N ILE A 39 1.69 18.75 -17.95
CA ILE A 39 2.09 17.95 -16.78
C ILE A 39 3.09 18.70 -15.90
N THR A 40 4.07 19.37 -16.51
CA THR A 40 5.09 20.16 -15.79
C THR A 40 4.46 21.35 -15.07
N ASP A 41 3.52 22.04 -15.71
CA ASP A 41 2.79 23.16 -15.09
C ASP A 41 1.87 22.69 -13.96
N ILE A 42 1.18 21.57 -14.16
CA ILE A 42 0.33 20.94 -13.13
C ILE A 42 1.18 20.52 -11.93
N THR A 43 2.34 19.90 -12.14
CA THR A 43 3.22 19.46 -11.06
C THR A 43 3.88 20.64 -10.33
N ALA A 44 4.20 21.72 -11.04
CA ALA A 44 4.71 22.96 -10.43
C ALA A 44 3.68 23.71 -9.57
N HIS A 45 2.39 23.65 -9.94
CA HIS A 45 1.29 24.33 -9.23
C HIS A 45 0.47 23.41 -8.32
N SER A 46 0.73 22.10 -8.34
CA SER A 46 0.17 21.17 -7.37
C SER A 46 0.91 21.37 -6.06
N SER A 47 0.43 22.32 -5.26
CA SER A 47 0.66 22.34 -3.82
C SER A 47 0.49 20.92 -3.32
N GLU A 48 1.56 20.38 -2.77
CA GLU A 48 1.66 19.09 -2.09
C GLU A 48 0.31 18.80 -1.41
N ASN A 49 -0.43 17.83 -1.95
CA ASN A 49 -1.73 17.44 -1.41
C ASN A 49 -1.52 17.15 0.08
N GLU A 50 -2.04 18.01 0.96
CA GLU A 50 -1.92 17.81 2.39
C GLU A 50 -2.57 16.47 2.74
N ALA A 51 -1.73 15.43 2.90
CA ALA A 51 -2.18 14.13 3.33
C ALA A 51 -2.88 14.31 4.67
N LYS A 52 -4.22 14.13 4.69
CA LYS A 52 -5.04 14.23 5.89
C LYS A 52 -4.35 13.46 7.01
N LYS A 53 -3.94 14.16 8.07
CA LYS A 53 -3.18 13.55 9.17
C LYS A 53 -3.96 12.33 9.69
N PRO A 54 -3.34 11.15 9.73
CA PRO A 54 -4.04 9.96 10.18
C PRO A 54 -4.50 10.17 11.63
N SER A 55 -5.78 9.89 11.88
CA SER A 55 -6.38 9.96 13.21
C SER A 55 -5.56 9.15 14.22
N PHE A 56 -5.49 9.63 15.46
CA PHE A 56 -4.81 8.92 16.55
C PHE A 56 -5.28 7.46 16.67
N LEU A 57 -6.58 7.21 16.46
CA LEU A 57 -7.17 5.88 16.45
C LEU A 57 -6.57 4.96 15.38
N TRP A 58 -6.33 5.48 14.17
CA TRP A 58 -5.72 4.67 13.12
C TRP A 58 -4.29 4.26 13.48
N LYS A 59 -3.52 5.18 14.08
CA LYS A 59 -2.14 4.90 14.53
C LYS A 59 -2.13 3.82 15.61
N THR A 60 -3.03 3.88 16.59
CA THR A 60 -3.11 2.87 17.65
C THR A 60 -3.52 1.51 17.10
N LEU A 61 -4.58 1.43 16.30
CA LEU A 61 -5.02 0.18 15.66
C LEU A 61 -3.90 -0.43 14.81
N LYS A 62 -3.20 0.39 14.02
CA LYS A 62 -2.07 -0.07 13.21
C LYS A 62 -0.92 -0.61 14.06
N THR A 63 -0.59 0.04 15.18
CA THR A 63 0.42 -0.45 16.12
C THR A 63 0.01 -1.80 16.72
N VAL A 64 -1.24 -1.94 17.17
CA VAL A 64 -1.74 -3.21 17.74
C VAL A 64 -1.66 -4.33 16.70
N MET A 65 -2.07 -4.05 15.45
CA MET A 65 -1.95 -5.01 14.36
C MET A 65 -0.49 -5.36 14.05
N ALA A 66 0.41 -4.37 14.01
CA ALA A 66 1.83 -4.59 13.73
C ALA A 66 2.50 -5.44 14.81
N VAL A 67 2.12 -5.26 16.08
CA VAL A 67 2.61 -6.09 17.20
C VAL A 67 2.03 -7.50 17.12
N ASN A 68 0.73 -7.64 16.85
CA ASN A 68 0.10 -8.96 16.70
C ASN A 68 0.68 -9.75 15.51
N SER A 69 1.13 -9.05 14.48
CA SER A 69 1.70 -9.58 13.23
C SER A 69 3.20 -9.32 13.08
N LEU A 70 3.95 -9.32 14.19
CA LEU A 70 5.36 -8.90 14.19
C LEU A 70 6.21 -9.67 13.16
N ILE A 71 6.03 -10.99 13.05
CA ILE A 71 6.80 -11.83 12.14
C ILE A 71 6.56 -11.46 10.66
N PRO A 72 5.31 -11.51 10.13
CA PRO A 72 5.07 -11.11 8.74
C PRO A 72 5.40 -9.63 8.50
N TYR A 73 5.26 -8.75 9.49
CA TYR A 73 5.68 -7.36 9.37
C TYR A 73 7.20 -7.22 9.15
N LEU A 74 8.01 -7.92 9.95
CA LEU A 74 9.47 -7.93 9.82
C LEU A 74 9.92 -8.59 8.51
N LEU A 75 9.26 -9.68 8.10
CA LEU A 75 9.54 -10.34 6.83
C LEU A 75 9.26 -9.39 5.66
N ASN A 76 8.12 -8.71 5.61
CA ASN A 76 7.80 -7.74 4.57
C ASN A 76 8.89 -6.66 4.46
N LYS A 77 9.34 -6.11 5.60
CA LYS A 77 10.41 -5.11 5.64
C LYS A 77 11.75 -5.63 5.10
N LYS A 78 12.01 -6.93 5.21
CA LYS A 78 13.22 -7.58 4.66
C LYS A 78 13.11 -7.91 3.16
N PHE A 79 11.89 -8.13 2.65
CA PHE A 79 11.64 -8.45 1.25
C PHE A 79 11.46 -7.21 0.37
N GLU A 80 10.89 -6.12 0.91
CA GLU A 80 10.65 -4.85 0.22
C GLU A 80 11.89 -4.30 -0.54
N PRO A 81 13.12 -4.26 0.02
CA PRO A 81 14.29 -3.72 -0.69
C PRO A 81 14.83 -4.62 -1.82
N LYS A 82 14.29 -5.82 -2.03
CA LYS A 82 14.76 -6.74 -3.07
C LYS A 82 14.09 -6.53 -4.42
N ILE A 83 13.00 -5.76 -4.46
CA ILE A 83 12.21 -5.54 -5.67
C ILE A 83 12.80 -4.32 -6.39
N LYS A 84 13.48 -4.55 -7.52
CA LYS A 84 14.13 -3.48 -8.30
C LYS A 84 13.16 -2.70 -9.19
N GLU A 85 12.00 -3.28 -9.46
CA GLU A 85 11.01 -2.73 -10.39
C GLU A 85 9.86 -2.09 -9.60
N PRO A 86 9.67 -0.76 -9.72
CA PRO A 86 8.69 -0.03 -8.91
C PRO A 86 7.24 -0.50 -9.15
N GLU A 87 6.95 -0.97 -10.37
CA GLU A 87 5.63 -1.46 -10.79
C GLU A 87 5.18 -2.71 -10.01
N PHE A 88 6.13 -3.54 -9.56
CA PHE A 88 5.84 -4.77 -8.83
C PHE A 88 5.81 -4.60 -7.32
N ILE A 89 6.15 -3.42 -6.79
CA ILE A 89 6.16 -3.16 -5.34
C ILE A 89 4.76 -3.32 -4.76
N SER A 90 3.73 -2.75 -5.42
CA SER A 90 2.35 -2.81 -4.96
C SER A 90 1.81 -4.24 -4.97
N THR A 91 1.98 -4.96 -6.09
CA THR A 91 1.53 -6.35 -6.26
C THR A 91 2.24 -7.30 -5.30
N THR A 92 3.53 -7.11 -5.08
CA THR A 92 4.29 -7.97 -4.15
C THR A 92 3.88 -7.73 -2.70
N LYS A 93 3.67 -6.48 -2.30
CA LYS A 93 3.12 -6.15 -0.96
C LYS A 93 1.74 -6.78 -0.76
N PHE A 94 0.89 -6.74 -1.79
CA PHE A 94 -0.42 -7.38 -1.76
C PHE A 94 -0.31 -8.90 -1.64
N ALA A 95 0.49 -9.55 -2.49
CA ALA A 95 0.68 -11.00 -2.48
C ALA A 95 1.29 -11.49 -1.16
N PHE A 96 2.29 -10.78 -0.63
CA PHE A 96 2.87 -11.07 0.67
C PHE A 96 1.86 -10.86 1.79
N GLY A 97 1.10 -9.78 1.77
CA GLY A 97 0.04 -9.49 2.73
C GLY A 97 -1.04 -10.59 2.77
N ALA A 98 -1.54 -10.98 1.60
CA ALA A 98 -2.59 -11.99 1.44
C ALA A 98 -2.14 -13.41 1.80
N SER A 99 -0.85 -13.72 1.73
CA SER A 99 -0.31 -15.03 2.08
C SER A 99 0.21 -15.07 3.52
N ALA A 100 1.16 -14.21 3.87
CA ALA A 100 1.89 -14.28 5.13
C ALA A 100 1.02 -13.99 6.35
N PHE A 101 0.07 -13.03 6.27
CA PHE A 101 -0.77 -12.68 7.41
C PHE A 101 -1.79 -13.79 7.76
N PRO A 102 -2.58 -14.34 6.82
CA PRO A 102 -3.49 -15.45 7.13
C PRO A 102 -2.76 -16.71 7.62
N LEU A 103 -1.60 -17.03 7.02
CA LEU A 103 -0.77 -18.14 7.47
C LEU A 103 -0.31 -17.95 8.92
N PHE A 104 0.15 -16.73 9.26
CA PHE A 104 0.63 -16.44 10.60
C PHE A 104 -0.48 -16.49 11.66
N TYR A 105 -1.65 -15.90 11.36
CA TYR A 105 -2.81 -15.97 12.26
C TYR A 105 -3.34 -17.38 12.44
N SER A 106 -3.25 -18.22 11.40
CA SER A 106 -3.59 -19.64 11.50
C SER A 106 -2.65 -20.36 12.46
N LEU A 107 -1.34 -20.10 12.36
CA LEU A 107 -0.34 -20.70 13.25
C LEU A 107 -0.52 -20.24 14.71
N GLN A 108 -0.77 -18.95 14.94
CA GLN A 108 -1.06 -18.42 16.27
C GLN A 108 -2.36 -19.00 16.84
N SER A 109 -3.41 -19.11 16.02
CA SER A 109 -4.66 -19.74 16.42
C SER A 109 -4.45 -21.19 16.85
N LEU A 110 -3.67 -21.98 16.10
CA LEU A 110 -3.32 -23.36 16.49
C LEU A 110 -2.60 -23.43 17.85
N ALA A 111 -1.68 -22.50 18.11
CA ALA A 111 -1.04 -22.40 19.42
C ALA A 111 -2.06 -22.07 20.53
N VAL A 112 -2.98 -21.13 20.29
CA VAL A 112 -4.05 -20.79 21.25
C VAL A 112 -4.98 -21.98 21.48
N VAL A 113 -5.36 -22.73 20.43
CA VAL A 113 -6.16 -23.95 20.57
C VAL A 113 -5.47 -24.96 21.47
N HIS A 114 -4.15 -25.12 21.34
CA HIS A 114 -3.38 -26.05 22.15
C HIS A 114 -3.42 -25.72 23.65
N PHE A 115 -3.36 -24.43 24.02
CA PHE A 115 -3.33 -24.00 25.43
C PHE A 115 -4.70 -23.70 26.05
N PHE A 116 -5.65 -23.17 25.26
CA PHE A 116 -6.92 -22.63 25.74
C PHE A 116 -8.16 -23.30 25.11
N GLY A 117 -7.96 -24.25 24.19
CA GLY A 117 -9.02 -25.00 23.53
C GLY A 117 -9.58 -24.34 22.26
N MET A 118 -10.41 -25.11 21.55
CA MET A 118 -10.91 -24.75 20.21
C MET A 118 -11.67 -23.42 20.17
N GLN A 119 -12.52 -23.15 21.17
CA GLN A 119 -13.32 -21.93 21.25
C GLN A 119 -12.44 -20.68 21.32
N ALA A 120 -11.41 -20.71 22.17
CA ALA A 120 -10.47 -19.60 22.33
C ALA A 120 -9.67 -19.34 21.05
N GLY A 121 -9.22 -20.39 20.35
CA GLY A 121 -8.51 -20.25 19.08
C GLY A 121 -9.37 -19.65 17.97
N LEU A 122 -10.62 -20.10 17.83
CA LEU A 122 -11.56 -19.52 16.86
C LEU A 122 -11.85 -18.04 17.15
N LEU A 123 -12.08 -17.68 18.41
CA LEU A 123 -12.28 -16.29 18.83
C LEU A 123 -11.05 -15.44 18.52
N TYR A 124 -9.84 -15.95 18.80
CA TYR A 124 -8.58 -15.25 18.50
C TYR A 124 -8.39 -15.02 17.00
N LEU A 125 -8.66 -16.05 16.17
CA LEU A 125 -8.58 -15.94 14.71
C LEU A 125 -9.56 -14.89 14.19
N ALA A 126 -10.83 -14.95 14.62
CA ALA A 126 -11.86 -14.00 14.22
C ALA A 126 -11.52 -12.57 14.63
N ALA A 127 -11.04 -12.36 15.86
CA ALA A 127 -10.63 -11.05 16.35
C ALA A 127 -9.43 -10.49 15.55
N SER A 128 -8.45 -11.33 15.23
CA SER A 128 -7.27 -10.93 14.44
C SER A 128 -7.63 -10.52 13.01
N LEU A 129 -8.55 -11.25 12.36
CA LEU A 129 -9.07 -10.90 11.04
C LEU A 129 -9.92 -9.63 11.09
N ALA A 130 -10.79 -9.48 12.09
CA ALA A 130 -11.60 -8.28 12.28
C ALA A 130 -10.71 -7.04 12.47
N LEU A 131 -9.65 -7.15 13.29
CA LEU A 131 -8.68 -6.08 13.49
C LEU A 131 -8.00 -5.67 12.16
N ALA A 132 -7.58 -6.65 11.35
CA ALA A 132 -6.97 -6.37 10.06
C ALA A 132 -7.93 -5.63 9.11
N LEU A 133 -9.19 -6.04 9.05
CA LEU A 133 -10.22 -5.39 8.24
C LEU A 133 -10.52 -3.96 8.73
N LEU A 134 -10.58 -3.74 10.04
CA LEU A 134 -10.79 -2.42 10.61
C LEU A 134 -9.65 -1.44 10.26
N VAL A 135 -8.40 -1.90 10.31
CA VAL A 135 -7.23 -1.08 9.94
C VAL A 135 -7.29 -0.66 8.47
N VAL A 136 -7.71 -1.57 7.58
CA VAL A 136 -7.86 -1.28 6.14
C VAL A 136 -8.99 -0.30 5.89
N LYS A 137 -10.14 -0.46 6.55
CA LYS A 137 -11.32 0.40 6.37
C LYS A 137 -11.13 1.81 6.95
N THR A 138 -10.29 1.95 7.98
CA THR A 138 -10.05 3.23 8.68
C THR A 138 -8.89 4.02 8.06
N LYS A 139 -8.15 3.41 7.12
CA LYS A 139 -7.08 4.07 6.35
C LYS A 139 -7.70 5.00 5.31
#